data_AF-A0A1S3I7C1-F1
#
_entry.id   AF-A0A1S3I7C1-F1
#
_cell.length_a   1.000
_cell.length_b   1.000
_cell.length_c   1.000
_cell.angle_alpha   90.00
_cell.angle_beta   90.00
_cell.angle_gamma   90.00
#
_symmetry.space_group_name_H-M   'P 1'
#
loop_
_entity.id
_entity.type
_entity.pdbx_description
1 polymer ?
#
loop_
_entity_poly.entity_id
_entity_poly.type
_entity_poly.pdbx_seq_one_letter_code
_entity_poly.pdbx_strand_id
1 'polypeptide(L)'
;MVDYSLSTPIHDTSVYQFPLELVSEILQQNEEFLSKIEHENIIVAIAPLLEKNHPTQEICDFFSKHCRNSPRSKIVIELFTPVVHRILKHNMDFGKHPRSRAFITEYIQALSSQNDGIRVVKNFVKTMHGPTSVCPHPRVLPNLVAVCFAAIYGCYEDRKTFMLNNNSISSYIMTEIHDRLTCYLAILETMSEFEDWRPNLASFLQPIPFPDE
;
A
#
# COMPACT_ATOMS: atom_id res chain seq x y z
N MET A 1 -0.32 26.63 6.39
CA MET A 1 0.99 25.96 6.35
C MET A 1 1.18 25.18 5.06
N VAL A 2 0.29 24.23 4.75
CA VAL A 2 0.29 23.51 3.45
C VAL A 2 0.34 24.49 2.27
N ASP A 3 -0.58 25.45 2.21
CA ASP A 3 -0.62 26.46 1.14
C ASP A 3 0.68 27.28 1.05
N TYR A 4 1.29 27.59 2.20
CA TYR A 4 2.56 28.32 2.25
C TYR A 4 3.70 27.49 1.67
N SER A 5 3.80 26.21 2.04
CA SER A 5 4.77 25.28 1.47
C SER A 5 4.58 25.08 -0.03
N LEU A 6 3.36 25.16 -0.56
CA LEU A 6 3.07 25.00 -1.99
C LEU A 6 3.32 26.25 -2.82
N SER A 7 3.11 27.44 -2.25
CA SER A 7 3.16 28.73 -2.97
C SER A 7 4.46 29.50 -2.77
N THR A 8 5.28 29.11 -1.79
CA THR A 8 6.58 29.73 -1.55
C THR A 8 7.53 29.53 -2.73
N PRO A 9 8.34 30.55 -3.10
CA PRO A 9 9.37 30.42 -4.14
C PRO A 9 10.56 29.55 -3.70
N ILE A 10 10.61 29.16 -2.42
CA ILE A 10 11.69 28.33 -1.87
C ILE A 10 11.42 26.86 -2.20
N HIS A 11 12.18 26.30 -3.15
CA HIS A 11 12.06 24.90 -3.58
C HIS A 11 12.94 23.93 -2.76
N ASP A 12 12.96 24.09 -1.45
CA ASP A 12 13.75 23.24 -0.55
C ASP A 12 12.92 22.05 -0.06
N THR A 13 13.49 20.84 -0.06
CA THR A 13 12.81 19.61 0.37
C THR A 13 12.26 19.73 1.78
N SER A 14 12.99 20.39 2.70
CA SER A 14 12.55 20.60 4.07
C SER A 14 11.28 21.45 4.15
N VAL A 15 11.07 22.39 3.22
CA VAL A 15 9.87 23.24 3.18
C VAL A 15 8.61 22.45 2.84
N TYR A 16 8.74 21.45 1.95
CA TYR A 16 7.62 20.59 1.56
C TYR A 16 7.42 19.40 2.51
N GLN A 17 8.51 18.92 3.14
CA GLN A 17 8.48 17.76 4.03
C GLN A 17 8.07 18.13 5.46
N PHE A 18 8.50 19.29 5.97
CA PHE A 18 8.23 19.72 7.34
C PHE A 18 6.75 19.69 7.74
N PRO A 19 5.79 20.12 6.89
CA PRO A 19 4.38 20.01 7.27
C PRO A 19 3.92 18.56 7.49
N LEU A 20 4.48 17.60 6.74
CA LEU A 20 4.18 16.18 6.92
C LEU A 20 4.81 15.65 8.21
N GLU A 21 6.01 16.09 8.56
CA GLU A 21 6.67 15.76 9.84
C GLU A 21 5.86 16.28 11.03
N LEU A 22 5.43 17.55 10.98
CA LEU A 22 4.61 18.13 12.04
C LEU A 22 3.26 17.40 12.20
N VAL A 23 2.60 17.07 11.09
CA VAL A 23 1.36 16.26 11.14
C VAL A 23 1.64 14.89 11.75
N SER A 24 2.78 14.28 11.45
CA SER A 24 3.19 12.99 12.02
C SER A 24 3.31 13.05 13.54
N GLU A 25 3.95 14.10 14.07
CA GLU A 25 4.09 14.32 15.51
C GLU A 25 2.72 14.50 16.18
N ILE A 26 1.82 15.27 15.57
CA ILE A 26 0.46 15.49 16.08
C ILE A 26 -0.33 14.18 16.11
N LEU A 27 -0.26 13.38 15.03
CA LEU A 27 -0.95 12.10 14.94
C LEU A 27 -0.48 11.13 16.02
N GLN A 28 0.83 11.01 16.25
CA GLN A 28 1.38 10.15 17.30
C GLN A 28 0.81 10.46 18.70
N GLN A 29 0.44 11.71 18.96
CA GLN A 29 -0.04 12.16 20.27
C GLN A 29 -1.57 12.12 20.42
N ASN A 30 -2.32 12.26 19.32
CA ASN A 30 -3.75 12.59 19.39
C ASN A 30 -4.67 11.68 18.58
N GLU A 31 -4.14 10.68 17.87
CA GLU A 31 -4.94 9.91 16.89
C GLU A 31 -6.20 9.26 17.47
N GLU A 32 -6.15 8.75 18.71
CA GLU A 32 -7.29 8.07 19.35
C GLU A 32 -8.49 8.97 19.62
N PHE A 33 -8.29 10.30 19.62
CA PHE A 33 -9.34 11.28 19.92
C PHE A 33 -9.95 11.92 18.66
N LEU A 34 -9.46 11.56 17.47
CA LEU A 34 -9.95 12.13 16.22
C LEU A 34 -11.31 11.53 15.84
N SER A 35 -12.29 12.41 15.60
CA SER A 35 -13.52 12.01 14.95
C SER A 35 -13.26 11.60 13.50
N LYS A 36 -14.21 10.85 12.91
CA LYS A 36 -14.15 10.46 11.49
C LYS A 36 -14.01 11.68 10.56
N ILE A 37 -14.69 12.78 10.87
CA ILE A 37 -14.68 14.00 10.05
C ILE A 37 -13.30 14.66 10.11
N GLU A 38 -12.72 14.77 11.31
CA GLU A 38 -11.36 15.32 11.48
C GLU A 38 -10.32 14.44 10.79
N HIS A 39 -10.47 13.11 10.88
CA HIS A 39 -9.62 12.16 10.19
C HIS A 39 -9.59 12.41 8.68
N GLU A 40 -10.77 12.52 8.04
CA GLU A 40 -10.88 12.80 6.61
C GLU A 40 -10.35 14.19 6.24
N ASN A 41 -10.64 15.21 7.06
CA ASN A 41 -10.17 16.57 6.85
C ASN A 41 -8.63 16.67 6.86
N ILE A 42 -7.95 15.93 7.76
CA ILE A 42 -6.49 15.87 7.79
C ILE A 42 -5.95 15.28 6.48
N ILE A 43 -6.53 14.18 6.01
CA ILE A 43 -6.10 13.54 4.74
C ILE A 43 -6.22 14.52 3.58
N VAL A 44 -7.37 15.18 3.45
CA VAL A 44 -7.63 16.15 2.38
C VAL A 44 -6.65 17.33 2.48
N ALA A 45 -6.38 17.82 3.69
CA ALA A 45 -5.47 18.95 3.90
C ALA A 45 -4.03 18.64 3.49
N ILE A 46 -3.52 17.43 3.74
CA ILE A 46 -2.13 17.06 3.41
C ILE A 46 -1.95 16.49 2.00
N ALA A 47 -3.03 16.07 1.32
CA ALA A 47 -2.98 15.44 0.00
C ALA A 47 -2.15 16.23 -1.05
N PRO A 48 -2.25 17.58 -1.16
CA PRO A 48 -1.45 18.34 -2.12
C PRO A 48 0.07 18.21 -1.91
N LEU A 49 0.53 18.01 -0.68
CA LEU A 49 1.96 17.83 -0.39
C LEU A 49 2.46 16.45 -0.86
N LEU A 50 1.58 15.45 -0.84
CA LEU A 50 1.93 14.07 -1.17
C LEU A 50 2.04 13.81 -2.67
N GLU A 51 1.62 14.77 -3.51
CA GLU A 51 1.92 14.74 -4.94
C GLU A 51 3.45 14.78 -5.19
N LYS A 52 4.19 15.50 -4.35
CA LYS A 52 5.63 15.75 -4.50
C LYS A 52 6.49 15.12 -3.40
N ASN A 53 5.89 14.57 -2.34
CA ASN A 53 6.64 14.03 -1.20
C ASN A 53 6.15 12.63 -0.84
N HIS A 54 7.01 11.88 -0.14
CA HIS A 54 6.60 10.59 0.42
C HIS A 54 5.95 10.81 1.79
N PRO A 55 4.85 10.09 2.09
CA PRO A 55 4.30 10.10 3.44
C PRO A 55 5.32 9.50 4.43
N THR A 56 5.34 10.03 5.65
CA THR A 56 6.07 9.45 6.77
C THR A 56 5.49 8.09 7.18
N GLN A 57 6.16 7.35 8.07
CA GLN A 57 5.63 6.08 8.55
C GLN A 57 4.32 6.26 9.32
N GLU A 58 4.23 7.32 10.13
CA GLU A 58 3.04 7.72 10.91
C GLU A 58 1.86 8.01 9.98
N ILE A 59 2.08 8.80 8.93
CA ILE A 59 1.04 9.09 7.94
C ILE A 59 0.63 7.81 7.19
N CYS A 60 1.58 6.90 6.89
CA CYS A 60 1.23 5.61 6.31
C CYS A 60 0.32 4.78 7.23
N ASP A 61 0.60 4.74 8.54
CA ASP A 61 -0.25 4.04 9.51
C ASP A 61 -1.65 4.64 9.59
N PHE A 62 -1.72 5.97 9.63
CA PHE A 62 -2.96 6.74 9.61
C PHE A 62 -3.80 6.42 8.36
N PHE A 63 -3.19 6.41 7.17
CA PHE A 63 -3.87 6.02 5.93
C PHE A 63 -4.28 4.54 5.91
N SER A 64 -3.47 3.66 6.49
CA SER A 64 -3.80 2.22 6.62
C SER A 64 -5.08 2.02 7.43
N LYS A 65 -5.27 2.80 8.50
CA LYS A 65 -6.52 2.78 9.30
C LYS A 65 -7.70 3.30 8.50
N HIS A 66 -7.53 4.36 7.71
CA HIS A 66 -8.59 4.86 6.83
C HIS A 66 -9.04 3.81 5.79
N CYS A 67 -8.08 3.11 5.15
CA CYS A 67 -8.37 2.03 4.21
C CYS A 67 -9.20 0.91 4.86
N ARG A 68 -8.87 0.49 6.08
CA ARG A 68 -9.61 -0.54 6.83
C ARG A 68 -11.01 -0.09 7.24
N ASN A 69 -11.12 1.14 7.75
CA ASN A 69 -12.37 1.64 8.33
C ASN A 69 -13.35 2.18 7.27
N SER A 70 -12.86 2.58 6.10
CA SER A 70 -13.66 3.19 5.04
C SER A 70 -13.13 2.81 3.64
N PRO A 71 -13.10 1.50 3.30
CA PRO A 71 -12.45 0.98 2.09
C PRO A 71 -13.10 1.51 0.80
N ARG A 72 -14.39 1.80 0.83
CA ARG A 72 -15.17 2.33 -0.31
C ARG A 72 -15.25 3.85 -0.37
N SER A 73 -14.47 4.56 0.45
CA SER A 73 -14.48 6.02 0.44
C SER A 73 -13.80 6.58 -0.82
N LYS A 74 -14.25 7.77 -1.25
CA LYS A 74 -13.61 8.48 -2.37
C LYS A 74 -12.16 8.82 -2.10
N ILE A 75 -11.79 9.05 -0.84
CA ILE A 75 -10.40 9.31 -0.42
C ILE A 75 -9.47 8.17 -0.85
N VAL A 76 -9.89 6.90 -0.67
CA VAL A 76 -9.10 5.75 -1.11
C VAL A 76 -8.86 5.82 -2.62
N ILE A 77 -9.91 6.03 -3.40
CA ILE A 77 -9.83 5.94 -4.87
C ILE A 77 -9.15 7.16 -5.49
N GLU A 78 -9.46 8.36 -5.01
CA GLU A 78 -9.06 9.63 -5.64
C GLU A 78 -7.76 10.18 -5.04
N LEU A 79 -7.55 10.08 -3.72
CA LEU A 79 -6.41 10.70 -3.04
C LEU A 79 -5.26 9.71 -2.77
N PHE A 80 -5.55 8.46 -2.40
CA PHE A 80 -4.48 7.50 -2.08
C PHE A 80 -3.82 6.91 -3.33
N THR A 81 -4.54 6.75 -4.44
CA THR A 81 -3.99 6.23 -5.70
C THR A 81 -2.68 6.93 -6.12
N PRO A 82 -2.60 8.27 -6.26
CA PRO A 82 -1.34 8.93 -6.64
C PRO A 82 -0.23 8.77 -5.60
N VAL A 83 -0.57 8.71 -4.30
CA VAL A 83 0.40 8.48 -3.22
C VAL A 83 1.01 7.08 -3.32
N VAL A 84 0.17 6.07 -3.53
CA VAL A 84 0.60 4.67 -3.70
C VAL A 84 1.45 4.52 -4.96
N HIS A 85 1.06 5.14 -6.07
CA HIS A 85 1.88 5.18 -7.28
C HIS A 85 3.27 5.76 -6.98
N ARG A 86 3.33 6.88 -6.25
CA ARG A 86 4.59 7.52 -5.88
C ARG A 86 5.47 6.61 -5.03
N ILE A 87 4.90 5.98 -3.99
CA ILE A 87 5.65 5.04 -3.13
C ILE A 87 6.21 3.88 -3.95
N LEU A 88 5.38 3.22 -4.76
CA LEU A 88 5.82 2.07 -5.56
C LEU A 88 6.87 2.43 -6.60
N LYS A 89 6.79 3.61 -7.21
CA LYS A 89 7.71 4.05 -8.28
C LYS A 89 9.03 4.59 -7.77
N HIS A 90 9.04 5.29 -6.63
CA HIS A 90 10.19 6.09 -6.20
C HIS A 90 10.81 5.66 -4.87
N ASN A 91 10.15 4.83 -4.06
CA ASN A 91 10.72 4.39 -2.79
C ASN A 91 11.80 3.32 -3.03
N MET A 92 13.07 3.72 -2.87
CA MET A 92 14.21 2.83 -3.08
C MET A 92 14.45 1.84 -1.94
N ASP A 93 14.09 2.22 -0.72
CA ASP A 93 14.29 1.46 0.52
C ASP A 93 12.98 0.86 1.02
N PHE A 94 12.04 0.55 0.12
CA PHE A 94 10.68 0.11 0.44
C PHE A 94 10.64 -1.04 1.47
N GLY A 95 11.58 -1.99 1.37
CA GLY A 95 11.70 -3.11 2.32
C GLY A 95 11.93 -2.68 3.78
N LYS A 96 12.60 -1.54 4.01
CA LYS A 96 12.92 -0.99 5.35
C LYS A 96 11.77 -0.19 5.97
N HIS A 97 10.69 0.03 5.24
CA HIS A 97 9.57 0.91 5.62
C HIS A 97 8.29 0.09 5.84
N PRO A 98 8.15 -0.64 6.97
CA PRO A 98 7.07 -1.58 7.20
C PRO A 98 5.69 -0.93 7.17
N ARG A 99 5.53 0.31 7.63
CA ARG A 99 4.22 1.01 7.63
C ARG A 99 3.81 1.45 6.23
N SER A 100 4.77 1.81 5.37
CA SER A 100 4.47 2.06 3.95
C SER A 100 4.02 0.79 3.24
N ARG A 101 4.63 -0.36 3.54
CA ARG A 101 4.19 -1.64 3.01
C ARG A 101 2.79 -2.01 3.52
N ALA A 102 2.54 -1.83 4.82
CA ALA A 102 1.21 -2.02 5.41
C ALA A 102 0.17 -1.13 4.73
N PHE A 103 0.47 0.14 4.50
CA PHE A 103 -0.44 1.05 3.80
C PHE A 103 -0.81 0.56 2.40
N ILE A 104 0.16 0.12 1.61
CA ILE A 104 -0.13 -0.39 0.26
C ILE A 104 -0.94 -1.69 0.33
N THR A 105 -0.65 -2.57 1.29
CA THR A 105 -1.45 -3.78 1.56
C THR A 105 -2.91 -3.40 1.85
N GLU A 106 -3.15 -2.49 2.81
CA GLU A 106 -4.52 -2.07 3.18
C GLU A 106 -5.23 -1.32 2.04
N TYR A 107 -4.50 -0.51 1.28
CA TYR A 107 -5.03 0.14 0.09
C TYR A 107 -5.48 -0.87 -0.97
N ILE A 108 -4.67 -1.90 -1.25
CA ILE A 108 -5.04 -2.96 -2.20
C ILE A 108 -6.28 -3.72 -1.73
N GLN A 109 -6.39 -4.01 -0.43
CA GLN A 109 -7.61 -4.62 0.13
C GLN A 109 -8.83 -3.68 0.05
N ALA A 110 -8.63 -2.39 0.23
CA ALA A 110 -9.68 -1.41 0.02
C ALA A 110 -10.12 -1.37 -1.46
N LEU A 111 -9.19 -1.49 -2.42
CA LEU A 111 -9.51 -1.63 -3.84
C LEU A 111 -10.25 -2.94 -4.16
N SER A 112 -9.85 -4.07 -3.57
CA SER A 112 -10.53 -5.36 -3.77
C SER A 112 -11.94 -5.38 -3.17
N SER A 113 -12.23 -4.46 -2.25
CA SER A 113 -13.56 -4.28 -1.66
C SER A 113 -14.52 -3.45 -2.54
N GLN A 114 -14.04 -2.84 -3.63
CA GLN A 114 -14.88 -2.11 -4.59
C GLN A 114 -15.77 -3.06 -5.40
N ASN A 115 -16.75 -2.49 -6.09
CA ASN A 115 -17.50 -3.25 -7.10
C ASN A 115 -16.53 -3.80 -8.16
N ASP A 116 -16.64 -5.09 -8.47
CA ASP A 116 -15.70 -5.81 -9.33
C ASP A 116 -14.25 -5.80 -8.82
N GLY A 117 -14.06 -5.87 -7.50
CA GLY A 117 -12.79 -5.69 -6.80
C GLY A 117 -11.56 -6.32 -7.43
N ILE A 118 -11.61 -7.61 -7.79
CA ILE A 118 -10.46 -8.28 -8.45
C ILE A 118 -10.10 -7.58 -9.76
N ARG A 119 -11.09 -7.20 -10.59
CA ARG A 119 -10.84 -6.48 -11.84
C ARG A 119 -10.22 -5.12 -11.60
N VAL A 120 -10.66 -4.41 -10.55
CA VAL A 120 -10.06 -3.11 -10.15
C VAL A 120 -8.59 -3.29 -9.77
N VAL A 121 -8.27 -4.33 -8.99
CA VAL A 121 -6.90 -4.64 -8.59
C VAL A 121 -6.03 -5.03 -9.80
N LYS A 122 -6.52 -5.87 -10.72
CA LYS A 122 -5.80 -6.19 -11.96
C LYS A 122 -5.54 -4.94 -12.81
N ASN A 123 -6.52 -4.03 -12.92
CA ASN A 123 -6.36 -2.76 -13.64
C ASN A 123 -5.36 -1.82 -12.97
N PHE A 124 -5.30 -1.80 -11.64
CA PHE A 124 -4.28 -1.06 -10.90
C PHE A 124 -2.87 -1.55 -11.28
N VAL A 125 -2.64 -2.86 -11.28
CA VAL A 125 -1.33 -3.45 -11.69
C VAL A 125 -0.99 -3.07 -13.14
N LYS A 126 -1.94 -3.14 -14.07
CA LYS A 126 -1.76 -2.71 -15.46
C LYS A 126 -1.40 -1.23 -15.58
N THR A 127 -2.03 -0.37 -14.77
CA THR A 127 -1.73 1.06 -14.72
C THR A 127 -0.31 1.32 -14.17
N MET A 128 0.10 0.53 -13.18
CA MET A 128 1.44 0.61 -12.58
C MET A 128 2.55 0.15 -13.55
N HIS A 129 2.26 -0.84 -14.39
CA HIS A 129 3.13 -1.29 -15.48
C HIS A 129 3.25 -0.21 -16.58
N GLY A 130 2.13 0.38 -16.97
CA GLY A 130 2.06 1.46 -17.97
C GLY A 130 1.63 0.97 -19.37
N PRO A 131 1.12 1.85 -20.24
CA PRO A 131 0.50 1.47 -21.52
C PRO A 131 1.51 1.07 -22.61
N THR A 132 2.77 1.48 -22.47
CA THR A 132 3.84 1.18 -23.39
C THR A 132 4.96 0.52 -22.61
N SER A 133 5.37 -0.68 -23.01
CA SER A 133 6.49 -1.47 -22.46
C SER A 133 7.87 -0.76 -22.53
N VAL A 134 7.89 0.56 -22.73
CA VAL A 134 9.03 1.41 -23.10
C VAL A 134 9.65 2.10 -21.89
N CYS A 135 9.03 2.08 -20.70
CA CYS A 135 9.71 2.51 -19.48
C CYS A 135 9.08 1.92 -18.21
N PRO A 136 9.30 0.62 -17.90
CA PRO A 136 8.91 0.08 -16.62
C PRO A 136 9.65 0.86 -15.52
N HIS A 137 8.92 1.42 -14.56
CA HIS A 137 9.55 1.98 -13.37
C HIS A 137 10.23 0.81 -12.62
N PRO A 138 11.57 0.76 -12.54
CA PRO A 138 12.29 -0.46 -12.13
C PRO A 138 11.99 -0.87 -10.68
N ARG A 139 11.38 0.02 -9.89
CA ARG A 139 11.01 -0.22 -8.50
C ARG A 139 9.60 -0.79 -8.32
N VAL A 140 8.73 -0.67 -9.32
CA VAL A 140 7.33 -1.07 -9.18
C VAL A 140 7.20 -2.57 -8.96
N LEU A 141 7.82 -3.37 -9.83
CA LEU A 141 7.79 -4.84 -9.71
C LEU A 141 8.35 -5.34 -8.35
N PRO A 142 9.59 -5.03 -7.95
CA PRO A 142 10.11 -5.50 -6.66
C PRO A 142 9.28 -5.01 -5.46
N ASN A 143 8.75 -3.78 -5.51
CA ASN A 143 7.91 -3.25 -4.44
C ASN A 143 6.56 -3.96 -4.37
N LEU A 144 5.90 -4.23 -5.50
CA LEU A 144 4.64 -5.00 -5.54
C LEU A 144 4.84 -6.44 -5.08
N VAL A 145 5.92 -7.10 -5.50
CA VAL A 145 6.26 -8.46 -5.03
C VAL A 145 6.46 -8.47 -3.51
N ALA A 146 7.16 -7.48 -2.95
CA ALA A 146 7.34 -7.34 -1.51
C ALA A 146 6.00 -7.15 -0.76
N VAL A 147 5.06 -6.40 -1.33
CA VAL A 147 3.68 -6.26 -0.79
C VAL A 147 2.95 -7.59 -0.82
N CYS A 148 2.92 -8.27 -1.98
CA CYS A 148 2.26 -9.57 -2.15
C CYS A 148 2.80 -10.60 -1.16
N PHE A 149 4.11 -10.75 -1.05
CA PHE A 149 4.71 -11.73 -0.14
C PHE A 149 4.43 -11.42 1.32
N ALA A 150 4.53 -10.15 1.74
CA ALA A 150 4.19 -9.77 3.10
C ALA A 150 2.72 -10.07 3.42
N ALA A 151 1.81 -9.82 2.49
CA ALA A 151 0.38 -10.05 2.69
C ALA A 151 0.00 -11.54 2.68
N ILE A 152 0.59 -12.32 1.76
CA ILE A 152 0.41 -13.78 1.71
C ILE A 152 0.96 -14.42 2.97
N TYR A 153 2.18 -14.07 3.39
CA TYR A 153 2.76 -14.53 4.64
C TYR A 153 1.87 -14.20 5.84
N GLY A 154 1.37 -12.96 5.91
CA GLY A 154 0.40 -12.55 6.94
C GLY A 154 -0.85 -13.43 6.97
N CYS A 155 -1.41 -13.82 5.82
CA CYS A 155 -2.55 -14.73 5.76
C CYS A 155 -2.25 -16.12 6.37
N TYR A 156 -1.04 -16.64 6.17
CA TYR A 156 -0.61 -17.91 6.76
C TYR A 156 -0.39 -17.80 8.27
N GLU A 157 0.23 -16.71 8.74
CA GLU A 157 0.42 -16.47 10.17
C GLU A 157 -0.91 -16.25 10.90
N ASP A 158 -1.86 -15.51 10.29
CA ASP A 158 -3.22 -15.37 10.80
C ASP A 158 -3.85 -16.76 10.99
N ARG A 159 -3.82 -17.59 9.94
CA ARG A 159 -4.38 -18.95 9.97
C ARG A 159 -3.72 -19.83 11.04
N LYS A 160 -2.40 -19.79 11.16
CA LYS A 160 -1.64 -20.51 12.19
C LYS A 160 -2.04 -20.07 13.60
N THR A 161 -2.18 -18.76 13.81
CA THR A 161 -2.57 -18.17 15.10
C THR A 161 -3.97 -18.62 15.51
N PHE A 162 -4.92 -18.66 14.57
CA PHE A 162 -6.25 -19.17 14.83
C PHE A 162 -6.27 -20.66 15.19
N MET A 163 -5.45 -21.48 14.52
CA MET A 163 -5.32 -22.90 14.83
C MET A 163 -4.73 -23.15 16.23
N LEU A 164 -3.73 -22.37 16.64
CA LEU A 164 -3.08 -22.52 17.95
C LEU A 164 -3.97 -22.08 19.12
N ASN A 165 -4.84 -21.10 18.90
CA ASN A 165 -5.69 -20.55 19.97
C ASN A 165 -6.93 -21.39 20.29
N ASN A 166 -7.11 -22.58 19.68
CA ASN A 166 -8.27 -23.48 19.86
C ASN A 166 -9.64 -22.79 19.67
N ASN A 167 -9.68 -21.62 19.06
CA ASN A 167 -10.93 -20.97 18.69
C ASN A 167 -11.46 -21.70 17.47
N SER A 168 -12.71 -22.15 17.52
CA SER A 168 -13.42 -22.64 16.34
C SER A 168 -13.39 -21.53 15.29
N ILE A 169 -12.58 -21.72 14.25
CA ILE A 169 -12.44 -20.72 13.20
C ILE A 169 -13.79 -20.59 12.51
N SER A 170 -14.41 -19.42 12.63
CA SER A 170 -15.65 -19.15 11.92
C SER A 170 -15.42 -19.26 10.42
N SER A 171 -16.38 -19.87 9.72
CA SER A 171 -16.40 -19.92 8.24
C SER A 171 -16.19 -18.52 7.62
N TYR A 172 -16.69 -17.47 8.27
CA TYR A 172 -16.49 -16.09 7.88
C TYR A 172 -15.00 -15.69 7.82
N ILE A 173 -14.23 -15.94 8.89
CA ILE A 173 -12.81 -15.59 8.96
C ILE A 173 -12.02 -16.36 7.89
N MET A 174 -12.40 -17.61 7.62
CA MET A 174 -11.73 -18.39 6.56
C MET A 174 -12.02 -17.86 5.17
N THR A 175 -13.24 -17.39 4.94
CA THR A 175 -13.60 -16.72 3.68
C THR A 175 -12.80 -15.44 3.52
N GLU A 176 -12.69 -14.60 4.56
CA GLU A 176 -11.91 -13.36 4.53
C GLU A 176 -10.42 -13.59 4.22
N ILE A 177 -9.79 -14.58 4.88
CA ILE A 177 -8.40 -14.96 4.60
C ILE A 177 -8.25 -15.48 3.16
N HIS A 178 -9.21 -16.26 2.67
CA HIS A 178 -9.20 -16.78 1.32
C HIS A 178 -9.34 -15.66 0.26
N ASP A 179 -10.22 -14.69 0.50
CA ASP A 179 -10.43 -13.54 -0.38
C ASP A 179 -9.19 -12.65 -0.44
N ARG A 180 -8.56 -12.39 0.72
CA ARG A 180 -7.26 -11.70 0.80
C ARG A 180 -6.19 -12.42 -0.01
N LEU A 181 -6.05 -13.74 0.16
CA LEU A 181 -5.08 -14.55 -0.57
C LEU A 181 -5.33 -14.49 -2.09
N THR A 182 -6.59 -14.66 -2.49
CA THR A 182 -7.02 -14.62 -3.90
C THR A 182 -6.69 -13.26 -4.54
N CYS A 183 -6.88 -12.16 -3.82
CA CYS A 183 -6.51 -10.82 -4.27
C CYS A 183 -5.02 -10.71 -4.60
N TYR A 184 -4.13 -11.16 -3.72
CA TYR A 184 -2.68 -11.05 -3.94
C TYR A 184 -2.14 -12.04 -4.97
N LEU A 185 -2.75 -13.23 -5.08
CA LEU A 185 -2.45 -14.17 -6.15
C LEU A 185 -2.85 -13.60 -7.52
N ALA A 186 -4.00 -12.92 -7.61
CA ALA A 186 -4.43 -12.25 -8.84
C ALA A 186 -3.45 -11.13 -9.26
N ILE A 187 -2.80 -10.45 -8.32
CA ILE A 187 -1.74 -9.47 -8.61
C ILE A 187 -0.52 -10.19 -9.20
N LEU A 188 -0.03 -11.26 -8.56
CA LEU A 188 1.11 -12.05 -9.07
C LEU A 188 0.83 -12.63 -10.46
N GLU A 189 -0.37 -13.17 -10.67
CA GLU A 189 -0.84 -13.64 -11.97
C GLU A 189 -0.78 -12.53 -13.02
N THR A 190 -1.35 -11.36 -12.72
CA THR A 190 -1.34 -10.21 -13.64
C THR A 190 0.07 -9.74 -13.97
N MET A 191 0.98 -9.73 -12.99
CA MET A 191 2.38 -9.38 -13.22
C MET A 191 3.09 -10.38 -14.15
N SER A 192 2.70 -11.66 -14.13
CA SER A 192 3.28 -12.70 -14.97
C SER A 192 2.88 -12.60 -16.46
N GLU A 193 1.79 -11.88 -16.75
CA GLU A 193 1.32 -11.63 -18.12
C GLU A 193 2.31 -10.73 -18.89
N PHE A 194 3.01 -9.81 -18.21
CA PHE A 194 3.94 -8.87 -18.86
C PHE A 194 5.29 -9.51 -19.19
N GLU A 195 5.69 -9.46 -20.46
CA GLU A 195 6.93 -10.09 -20.95
C GLU A 195 8.20 -9.53 -20.29
N ASP A 196 8.23 -8.24 -19.98
CA ASP A 196 9.37 -7.55 -19.36
C ASP A 196 9.47 -7.77 -17.84
N TRP A 197 8.34 -7.97 -17.15
CA TRP A 197 8.35 -8.30 -15.72
C TRP A 197 8.56 -9.79 -15.46
N ARG A 198 8.12 -10.67 -16.36
CA ARG A 198 8.13 -12.12 -16.17
C ARG A 198 9.51 -12.69 -15.76
N PRO A 199 10.66 -12.33 -16.37
CA PRO A 199 11.96 -12.87 -15.97
C PRO A 199 12.35 -12.46 -14.55
N ASN A 200 12.12 -11.19 -14.19
CA ASN A 200 12.41 -10.67 -12.87
C ASN A 200 11.46 -11.27 -11.83
N LEU A 201 10.18 -11.40 -12.14
CA LEU A 201 9.19 -12.06 -11.27
C LEU A 201 9.59 -13.51 -10.98
N ALA A 202 10.02 -14.25 -12.02
CA ALA A 202 10.51 -15.61 -11.84
C ALA A 202 11.70 -15.68 -10.88
N SER A 203 12.62 -14.71 -10.93
CA SER A 203 13.77 -14.63 -10.00
C SER A 203 13.33 -14.47 -8.54
N PHE A 204 12.28 -13.68 -8.27
CA PHE A 204 11.74 -13.50 -6.91
C PHE A 204 11.00 -14.73 -6.39
N LEU A 205 10.50 -15.59 -7.28
CA LEU A 205 9.76 -16.81 -6.94
C LEU A 205 10.66 -18.05 -6.90
N GLN A 206 11.97 -17.90 -7.16
CA GLN A 206 12.88 -19.04 -7.08
C GLN A 206 12.86 -19.62 -5.66
N PRO A 207 12.75 -20.95 -5.52
CA PRO A 207 12.88 -21.59 -4.22
C PRO A 207 14.26 -21.25 -3.65
N ILE A 208 14.32 -21.04 -2.34
CA ILE A 208 15.60 -20.90 -1.65
C ILE A 208 16.39 -22.18 -1.95
N PRO A 209 17.61 -22.08 -2.54
CA PRO A 209 18.42 -23.26 -2.77
C PRO A 209 18.59 -23.98 -1.44
N PHE A 210 18.22 -25.26 -1.41
CA PHE A 210 18.51 -26.09 -0.26
C PHE A 210 20.03 -26.06 -0.06
N PRO A 211 20.52 -25.92 1.19
CA PRO A 211 21.95 -26.07 1.42
C PRO A 211 22.38 -27.44 0.90
N ASP A 212 23.38 -27.45 0.02
CA ASP A 212 24.09 -28.69 -0.32
C ASP A 212 24.63 -29.28 0.99
N GLU A 213 24.37 -30.56 1.24
CA GLU A 213 24.81 -31.27 2.45
C GLU A 213 26.31 -31.08 2.76
#